data_AF-A0A970M248-F1
#
_entry.id   AF-A0A970M248-F1
#
_cell.length_a   1.000
_cell.length_b   1.000
_cell.length_c   1.000
_cell.angle_alpha   90.00
_cell.angle_beta   90.00
_cell.angle_gamma   90.00
#
_symmetry.space_group_name_H-M   'P 1'
#
loop_
_entity.id
_entity.type
_entity.pdbx_description
1 polymer ?
#
loop_
_entity_poly.entity_id
_entity_poly.type
_entity_poly.pdbx_seq_one_letter_code
_entity_poly.pdbx_strand_id
1 'polypeptide(L)' 'MAIENRYEFVMLFDVENGNPNGDPDAGNMPRIDPETSYGIVTDVCIKRKIRDYVATVKEE' A
#
# COMPACT_ATOMS: atom_id res chain seq x y z
N MET A 1 -2.95 26.20 -8.69
CA MET A 1 -3.70 25.68 -9.85
C MET A 1 -4.24 24.32 -9.46
N ALA A 2 -5.53 24.05 -9.69
CA ALA A 2 -6.11 22.75 -9.41
C ALA A 2 -6.01 21.84 -10.64
N ILE A 3 -6.13 20.53 -10.45
CA ILE A 3 -6.23 19.56 -11.55
C ILE A 3 -7.57 19.76 -12.30
N GLU A 4 -7.54 19.71 -13.64
CA GLU A 4 -8.71 19.94 -14.51
C GLU A 4 -9.43 18.66 -14.93
N ASN A 5 -8.74 17.51 -14.86
CA ASN A 5 -9.24 16.21 -15.30
C ASN A 5 -9.25 15.20 -14.15
N ARG A 6 -10.17 14.24 -14.23
CA ARG A 6 -10.15 13.03 -13.38
C ARG A 6 -9.10 12.06 -13.92
N TYR A 7 -8.25 11.57 -13.03
CA TYR A 7 -7.28 10.53 -13.34
C TYR A 7 -7.62 9.26 -12.56
N GLU A 8 -7.60 8.14 -13.27
CA GLU A 8 -7.70 6.81 -12.69
C GLU A 8 -6.46 6.04 -13.10
N PHE A 9 -5.96 5.20 -12.21
CA PHE A 9 -4.76 4.42 -12.46
C PHE A 9 -4.85 3.07 -11.75
N VAL A 10 -4.19 2.08 -12.35
CA VAL A 10 -3.95 0.78 -11.74
C VAL A 10 -2.47 0.69 -11.45
N MET A 11 -2.11 0.39 -10.20
CA MET A 11 -0.73 0.16 -9.78
C MET A 11 -0.55 -1.33 -9.54
N LEU A 12 0.33 -1.95 -10.34
CA LEU A 12 0.74 -3.34 -10.15
C LEU A 12 2.10 -3.35 -9.46
N PHE A 13 2.24 -4.18 -8.44
CA PHE A 13 3.51 -4.45 -7.75
C PHE A 13 3.51 -5.90 -7.27
N ASP A 14 4.69 -6.47 -7.09
CA ASP A 14 4.89 -7.79 -6.52
C ASP A 14 5.74 -7.72 -5.24
N VAL A 15 5.83 -8.86 -4.57
CA VAL A 15 6.69 -9.07 -3.42
C VAL A 15 7.21 -10.49 -3.48
N GLU A 16 8.51 -10.66 -3.30
CA GLU A 16 9.16 -11.96 -3.26
C GLU A 16 9.69 -12.20 -1.84
N ASN A 17 9.36 -13.36 -1.26
CA ASN A 17 9.81 -13.80 0.07
C ASN A 17 9.65 -12.72 1.18
N GLY A 18 8.58 -11.93 1.12
CA GLY A 18 8.36 -10.79 2.01
C GLY A 18 6.92 -10.63 2.47
N ASN A 19 6.70 -9.72 3.41
CA ASN A 19 5.37 -9.35 3.90
C ASN A 19 5.03 -7.90 3.49
N PRO A 20 4.13 -7.69 2.51
CA PRO A 20 3.82 -6.36 1.99
C PRO A 20 2.93 -5.53 2.94
N ASN A 21 2.13 -6.21 3.78
CA ASN A 21 1.26 -5.58 4.76
C ASN A 21 0.91 -6.58 5.88
N GLY A 22 1.57 -6.43 7.03
CA GLY A 22 1.28 -7.25 8.20
C GLY A 22 -0.05 -6.93 8.86
N ASP A 23 -0.66 -7.96 9.45
CA ASP A 23 -1.86 -7.88 10.28
C ASP A 23 -1.49 -7.83 11.77
N PRO A 24 -1.78 -6.73 12.50
CA PRO A 24 -1.49 -6.63 13.93
C PRO A 24 -2.30 -7.62 14.77
N ASP A 25 -3.47 -8.06 14.31
CA ASP A 25 -4.35 -8.98 15.03
C ASP A 25 -4.00 -10.45 14.75
N ALA A 26 -3.24 -10.71 13.67
CA ALA A 26 -2.78 -12.04 13.29
C ALA A 26 -1.26 -12.20 13.42
N GLY A 27 -0.65 -11.60 14.45
CA GLY A 27 0.77 -11.81 14.76
C GLY A 27 1.73 -11.37 13.65
N ASN A 28 1.37 -10.31 12.92
CA ASN A 28 2.13 -9.77 11.78
C ASN A 28 2.23 -10.71 10.57
N MET A 29 1.34 -11.70 10.42
CA MET A 29 1.18 -12.43 9.16
C MET A 29 0.68 -11.48 8.04
N PRO A 30 0.90 -11.79 6.74
CA PRO A 30 0.29 -11.04 5.67
C PRO A 30 -1.23 -10.95 5.84
N ARG A 31 -1.80 -9.78 5.59
CA ARG A 31 -3.26 -9.61 5.63
C ARG A 31 -3.93 -10.42 4.53
N ILE A 32 -5.03 -11.08 4.88
CA ILE A 32 -5.83 -11.90 3.97
C ILE A 32 -7.30 -11.44 4.11
N ASP A 33 -7.98 -11.29 2.99
CA ASP A 33 -9.44 -11.12 2.98
C ASP A 33 -10.11 -12.46 3.36
N PRO A 34 -10.88 -12.53 4.46
CA PRO A 34 -11.49 -13.77 4.92
C PRO A 34 -12.54 -14.34 3.95
N GLU A 35 -13.13 -13.52 3.09
CA GLU A 35 -14.18 -13.99 2.15
C GLU A 35 -13.57 -14.61 0.89
N THR A 36 -12.50 -14.02 0.36
CA THR A 36 -11.89 -14.42 -0.91
C THR A 36 -10.59 -15.22 -0.76
N SER A 37 -9.99 -15.20 0.43
CA SER A 37 -8.65 -15.75 0.73
C SER A 37 -7.50 -15.11 -0.06
N TYR A 38 -7.74 -13.98 -0.74
CA TYR A 38 -6.66 -13.22 -1.38
C TYR A 38 -5.90 -12.37 -0.36
N GLY A 39 -4.59 -12.25 -0.58
CA GLY A 39 -3.78 -11.31 0.18
C GLY A 39 -4.21 -9.87 -0.11
N ILE A 40 -4.30 -9.03 0.93
CA ILE A 40 -4.68 -7.63 0.78
C ILE A 40 -3.58 -6.70 1.27
N VAL A 41 -3.43 -5.58 0.57
CA VAL A 41 -2.64 -4.45 1.03
C VAL A 41 -3.59 -3.27 1.19
N THR A 42 -3.71 -2.78 2.42
CA THR A 42 -4.63 -1.70 2.77
C THR A 42 -4.23 -0.40 2.08
N ASP A 43 -5.22 0.45 1.79
CA ASP A 43 -5.00 1.76 1.21
C ASP A 43 -4.13 2.65 2.11
N VAL A 44 -4.28 2.55 3.44
CA VAL A 44 -3.45 3.25 4.41
C VAL A 44 -1.99 2.83 4.36
N CYS A 45 -1.68 1.55 4.07
CA CYS A 45 -0.31 1.06 3.87
C CYS A 45 0.35 1.72 2.65
N ILE A 46 -0.37 1.78 1.52
CA ILE A 46 0.13 2.42 0.28
C ILE A 46 0.26 3.93 0.48
N LYS A 47 -0.74 4.59 1.07
CA LYS A 47 -0.69 6.04 1.38
C LYS A 47 0.49 6.37 2.30
N ARG A 48 0.84 5.49 3.25
CA ARG A 48 2.02 5.66 4.11
C ARG A 48 3.31 5.62 3.28
N LYS A 49 3.50 4.60 2.45
CA LYS A 49 4.66 4.49 1.55
C LYS A 49 4.84 5.72 0.65
N ILE A 50 3.74 6.23 0.07
CA ILE A 50 3.75 7.46 -0.74
C ILE A 50 4.22 8.66 0.09
N ARG A 51 3.65 8.86 1.29
CA ARG A 51 4.05 9.97 2.17
C ARG A 51 5.50 9.88 2.59
N ASP A 52 5.96 8.69 2.97
CA ASP A 52 7.33 8.47 3.45
C ASP A 52 8.32 8.76 2.32
N TYR A 53 8.05 8.26 1.10
CA TYR A 53 8.86 8.59 -0.08
C TYR A 53 8.92 10.10 -0.34
N VAL A 54 7.76 10.77 -0.35
CA VAL A 54 7.67 12.22 -0.57
C VAL A 54 8.42 13.00 0.51
N ALA A 55 8.41 12.55 1.77
CA ALA A 55 9.16 13.17 2.85
C ALA A 55 10.66 13.01 2.61
N THR A 56 11.13 11.78 2.31
CA THR A 56 12.54 11.50 2.03
C THR A 56 13.09 12.35 0.88
N VAL A 57 12.38 12.44 -0.24
CA VAL A 57 12.88 13.20 -1.42
C VAL A 57 12.72 14.72 -1.32
N LYS A 58 12.05 15.24 -0.28
CA LYS A 58 11.86 16.68 -0.06
C LYS A 58 12.77 17.25 1.04
N GLU A 59 13.35 16.39 1.87
CA GLU A 59 14.36 16.77 2.86
C GLU A 59 15.77 16.86 2.24
N GLU A 60 15.96 16.33 1.03
CA GLU A 60 17.09 16.60 0.11
C GLU A 60 16.78 17.74 -0.87
#